data_AF-A0A7C6DXX5-F1
#
_entry.id   AF-A0A7C6DXX5-F1
#
_cell.length_a   1.000
_cell.length_b   1.000
_cell.length_c   1.000
_cell.angle_alpha   90.00
_cell.angle_beta   90.00
_cell.angle_gamma   90.00
#
_symmetry.space_group_name_H-M   'P 1'
#
loop_
_entity.id
_entity.type
_entity.pdbx_description
1 polymer ?
#
loop_
_entity_poly.entity_id
_entity_poly.type
_entity_poly.pdbx_seq_one_letter_code
_entity_poly.pdbx_strand_id
1 'polypeptide(L)'
;MEIGLVSYEPKKVMGFDIHVYYAKRADGSILTPAEHMYNDITCFCDAKTIRSHPNLVAISADGPALRKNRKVNMPWDYLCPTEESYRENLLGLIKNVGSRA
;
A
#
# COMPACT_ATOMS: atom_id res chain seq x y z
N MET A 1 0.19 -27.21 -8.37
CA MET A 1 -0.38 -26.10 -7.57
C MET A 1 0.81 -25.38 -6.96
N GLU A 2 0.96 -24.09 -7.23
CA GLU A 2 2.01 -23.26 -6.63
C GLU A 2 1.53 -22.69 -5.30
N ILE A 3 2.43 -22.54 -4.34
CA ILE A 3 2.18 -21.99 -3.00
C ILE A 3 2.97 -20.70 -2.83
N GLY A 4 2.26 -19.61 -2.55
CA GLY A 4 2.86 -18.29 -2.28
C GLY A 4 2.98 -17.96 -0.80
N LEU A 5 4.04 -17.24 -0.44
CA LEU A 5 4.25 -16.63 0.88
C LEU A 5 4.26 -15.11 0.74
N VAL A 6 3.40 -14.44 1.51
CA VAL A 6 3.50 -12.99 1.72
C VAL A 6 4.18 -12.74 3.07
N SER A 7 5.25 -11.95 3.10
CA SER A 7 6.08 -11.73 4.28
C SER A 7 6.35 -10.25 4.55
N TYR A 8 6.64 -9.96 5.83
CA TYR A 8 7.13 -8.64 6.28
C TYR A 8 8.66 -8.55 6.33
N GLU A 9 9.35 -9.64 5.99
CA GLU A 9 10.81 -9.73 5.91
C GLU A 9 11.24 -10.05 4.47
N PRO A 10 12.30 -9.41 3.95
CA PRO A 10 12.81 -9.64 2.60
C PRO A 10 13.66 -10.91 2.56
N LYS A 11 13.06 -12.05 2.92
CA LYS A 11 13.74 -13.34 3.03
C LYS A 11 12.94 -14.44 2.36
N LYS A 12 13.61 -15.26 1.54
CA LYS A 12 13.03 -16.47 0.97
C LYS A 12 12.97 -17.58 2.02
N VAL A 13 11.83 -18.25 2.05
CA VAL A 13 11.55 -19.40 2.93
C VAL A 13 11.38 -20.65 2.07
N MET A 14 12.05 -21.73 2.46
CA MET A 14 11.95 -23.03 1.78
C MET A 14 10.51 -23.57 1.80
N GLY A 15 10.12 -24.26 0.73
CA GLY A 15 8.78 -24.86 0.61
C GLY A 15 7.70 -23.96 0.02
N PHE A 16 8.08 -22.77 -0.49
CA PHE A 16 7.19 -21.86 -1.21
C PHE A 16 7.75 -21.55 -2.59
N ASP A 17 6.86 -21.47 -3.58
CA ASP A 17 7.18 -21.21 -4.98
C ASP A 17 7.27 -19.71 -5.28
N ILE A 18 6.43 -18.91 -4.61
CA ILE A 18 6.32 -17.46 -4.80
C ILE A 18 6.57 -16.75 -3.48
N HIS A 19 7.40 -15.70 -3.49
CA HIS A 19 7.63 -14.84 -2.33
C HIS A 19 7.24 -13.40 -2.65
N VAL A 20 6.35 -12.84 -1.83
CA VAL A 20 5.88 -11.46 -1.92
C VAL A 20 6.28 -10.73 -0.64
N TYR A 21 6.96 -9.60 -0.77
CA TYR A 21 7.44 -8.77 0.33
C TYR A 21 6.67 -7.44 0.39
N TYR A 22 6.22 -7.02 1.57
CA TYR A 22 5.60 -5.70 1.75
C TYR A 22 6.62 -4.57 1.72
N ALA A 23 6.81 -3.96 0.54
CA ALA A 23 7.68 -2.80 0.34
C ALA A 23 7.02 -1.46 0.71
N LYS A 24 5.68 -1.34 0.58
CA LYS A 24 4.89 -0.27 1.20
C LYS A 24 3.69 -0.85 1.93
N ARG A 25 3.46 -0.40 3.16
CA ARG A 25 2.40 -0.92 4.04
C ARG A 25 1.28 0.11 4.23
N ALA A 26 0.13 -0.37 4.73
CA ALA A 26 -1.06 0.45 5.00
C ALA A 26 -0.82 1.55 6.06
N ASP A 27 0.16 1.37 6.95
CA ASP A 27 0.52 2.39 7.93
C ASP A 27 1.29 3.59 7.33
N GLY A 28 1.67 3.50 6.05
CA GLY A 28 2.45 4.49 5.32
C GLY A 28 3.97 4.30 5.40
N SER A 29 4.45 3.21 6.00
CA SER A 29 5.87 2.86 5.94
C SER A 29 6.27 2.41 4.54
N ILE A 30 7.43 2.90 4.09
CA ILE A 30 8.09 2.54 2.83
C ILE A 30 9.43 1.92 3.20
N LEU A 31 9.67 0.71 2.73
CA LEU A 31 10.86 -0.09 3.03
C LEU A 31 11.67 -0.30 1.75
N THR A 32 12.93 -0.70 1.92
CA THR A 32 13.78 -1.07 0.79
C THR A 32 13.17 -2.27 0.06
N PRO A 33 12.92 -2.19 -1.26
CA PRO A 33 12.42 -3.33 -2.03
C PRO A 33 13.33 -4.55 -1.90
N ALA A 34 12.72 -5.73 -1.81
CA ALA A 34 13.43 -7.00 -1.79
C ALA A 34 13.89 -7.38 -3.20
N GLU A 35 15.16 -7.74 -3.33
CA GLU A 35 15.71 -8.30 -4.57
C GLU A 35 15.19 -9.73 -4.78
N HIS A 36 14.90 -10.09 -6.05
CA HIS A 36 14.47 -11.44 -6.45
C HIS A 36 13.17 -11.94 -5.80
N MET A 37 12.32 -11.03 -5.31
CA MET A 37 10.99 -11.29 -4.76
C MET A 37 9.99 -10.34 -5.42
N TYR A 38 8.71 -10.71 -5.42
CA TYR A 38 7.66 -9.74 -5.74
C TYR A 38 7.55 -8.73 -4.61
N ASN A 39 7.37 -7.47 -4.94
CA ASN A 39 7.23 -6.40 -3.95
C ASN A 39 5.79 -5.88 -3.96
N ASP A 40 5.08 -6.08 -2.84
CA ASP A 40 3.75 -5.52 -2.59
C ASP A 40 3.87 -4.05 -2.19
N ILE A 41 3.06 -3.22 -2.83
CA ILE A 41 2.92 -1.81 -2.52
C ILE A 41 1.46 -1.55 -2.19
N THR A 42 1.18 -1.27 -0.92
CA THR A 42 -0.13 -0.76 -0.53
C THR A 42 -0.29 0.66 -1.07
N CYS A 43 -1.17 0.83 -2.06
CA CYS A 43 -1.46 2.12 -2.69
C CYS A 43 -2.27 3.03 -1.76
N PHE A 44 -3.60 3.06 -1.90
CA PHE A 44 -4.48 4.10 -1.33
C PHE A 44 -4.71 4.02 0.19
N CYS A 45 -4.18 3.00 0.87
CA CYS A 45 -4.15 2.97 2.33
C CYS A 45 -2.78 3.48 2.81
N ASP A 46 -2.78 4.65 3.43
CA ASP A 46 -1.56 5.29 3.90
C ASP A 46 -1.85 6.13 5.15
N ALA A 47 -1.81 5.47 6.30
CA ALA A 47 -2.17 6.11 7.56
C ALA A 47 -1.24 7.29 7.91
N LYS A 48 0.03 7.24 7.50
CA LYS A 48 0.98 8.34 7.70
C LYS A 48 0.56 9.57 6.90
N THR A 49 0.29 9.40 5.60
CA THR A 49 -0.14 10.50 4.73
C THR A 49 -1.48 11.07 5.17
N ILE A 50 -2.45 10.23 5.54
CA ILE A 50 -3.76 10.67 6.02
C ILE A 50 -3.65 11.48 7.32
N ARG A 51 -2.76 11.08 8.25
CA ARG A 51 -2.54 11.85 9.50
C ARG A 51 -1.94 13.23 9.23
N SER A 52 -1.01 13.33 8.28
CA SER A 52 -0.35 14.60 7.94
C SER A 52 -1.20 15.49 7.03
N HIS A 53 -2.00 14.90 6.14
CA HIS A 53 -2.81 15.59 5.14
C HIS A 53 -4.25 15.01 5.12
N PRO A 54 -5.05 15.26 6.16
CA PRO A 54 -6.40 14.69 6.27
C PRO A 54 -7.35 15.16 5.17
N ASN A 55 -7.04 16.26 4.48
CA ASN A 55 -7.78 16.77 3.32
C ASN A 55 -7.67 15.87 2.08
N LEU A 56 -6.71 14.93 2.04
CA LEU A 56 -6.53 14.00 0.91
C LEU A 56 -7.37 12.72 1.03
N VAL A 57 -8.13 12.57 2.11
CA VAL A 57 -9.03 11.42 2.31
C VAL A 57 -10.09 11.41 1.22
N ALA A 58 -10.39 10.24 0.66
CA ALA A 58 -11.45 10.11 -0.34
C ALA A 58 -12.81 10.46 0.26
N ILE A 59 -13.66 11.16 -0.50
CA ILE A 59 -14.99 11.58 -0.07
C ILE A 59 -16.03 11.06 -1.06
N SER A 60 -17.13 10.50 -0.55
CA SER A 60 -18.32 10.14 -1.33
C SER A 60 -19.56 10.87 -0.79
N ALA A 61 -20.73 10.61 -1.38
CA ALA A 61 -22.01 11.09 -0.87
C ALA A 61 -22.29 10.64 0.59
N ASP A 62 -21.70 9.52 1.01
CA ASP A 62 -21.82 8.98 2.38
C ASP A 62 -20.75 9.53 3.34
N GLY A 63 -19.96 10.49 2.89
CA GLY A 63 -18.92 11.16 3.68
C GLY A 63 -17.51 10.62 3.43
N PRO A 64 -16.55 10.90 4.34
CA PRO A 64 -15.15 10.54 4.14
C PRO A 64 -14.92 9.03 4.31
N ALA A 65 -14.01 8.48 3.51
CA ALA A 65 -13.60 7.07 3.52
C ALA A 65 -12.66 6.75 4.70
N LEU A 66 -13.17 6.92 5.91
CA LEU A 66 -12.48 6.63 7.16
C LEU A 66 -13.13 5.41 7.83
N ARG A 67 -12.34 4.62 8.54
CA ARG A 67 -12.82 3.51 9.38
C ARG A 67 -13.88 3.94 10.40
N LYS A 68 -13.78 5.18 10.87
CA LYS A 68 -14.76 5.77 11.81
C LYS A 68 -16.10 6.14 11.16
N ASN A 69 -16.19 6.16 9.83
CA ASN A 69 -17.43 6.43 9.13
C ASN A 69 -18.28 5.15 9.01
N ARG A 70 -19.26 5.02 9.92
CA ARG A 70 -20.17 3.86 10.00
C ARG A 70 -21.13 3.71 8.82
N LYS A 71 -21.29 4.75 7.97
CA LYS A 71 -22.12 4.65 6.77
C LYS A 71 -21.47 3.79 5.68
N VAL A 72 -20.15 3.84 5.58
CA VAL A 72 -19.36 3.11 4.56
C VAL A 72 -18.65 1.87 5.11
N ASN A 73 -18.42 1.76 6.42
CA ASN A 73 -17.82 0.57 7.07
C ASN A 73 -16.52 0.10 6.40
N MET A 74 -15.61 1.03 6.14
CA MET A 74 -14.34 0.73 5.48
C MET A 74 -13.37 0.00 6.43
N PRO A 75 -12.62 -1.01 5.97
CA PRO A 75 -11.61 -1.70 6.79
C PRO A 75 -10.36 -0.85 7.03
N TRP A 76 -10.13 0.17 6.21
CA TRP A 76 -9.01 1.10 6.26
C TRP A 76 -9.46 2.55 6.02
N ASP A 77 -8.57 3.48 6.32
CA ASP A 77 -8.71 4.87 5.90
C ASP A 77 -8.11 4.99 4.49
N TYR A 78 -8.83 5.60 3.55
CA TYR A 78 -8.45 5.65 2.14
C TYR A 78 -8.17 7.07 1.65
N LEU A 79 -7.07 7.21 0.91
CA LEU A 79 -6.76 8.43 0.16
C LEU A 79 -7.52 8.47 -1.16
N CYS A 80 -7.78 9.69 -1.63
CA CYS A 80 -8.43 9.92 -2.92
C CYS A 80 -7.52 9.48 -4.07
N PRO A 81 -7.93 8.53 -4.92
CA PRO A 81 -7.08 8.03 -6.01
C PRO A 81 -6.91 9.04 -7.15
N THR A 82 -7.75 10.08 -7.21
CA THR A 82 -7.65 11.16 -8.20
C THR A 82 -6.84 12.34 -7.71
N GLU A 83 -6.35 12.32 -6.47
CA GLU A 83 -5.43 13.35 -5.98
C GLU A 83 -4.10 13.27 -6.76
N GLU A 84 -3.83 14.29 -7.59
CA GLU A 84 -2.73 14.25 -8.55
C GLU A 84 -1.38 14.12 -7.86
N SER A 85 -1.15 14.93 -6.83
CA SER A 85 0.10 14.94 -6.07
C SER A 85 0.39 13.57 -5.45
N TYR A 86 -0.63 12.91 -4.90
CA TYR A 86 -0.49 11.60 -4.31
C TYR A 86 -0.24 10.52 -5.38
N ARG A 87 -1.00 10.58 -6.48
CA ARG A 87 -0.88 9.63 -7.60
C ARG A 87 0.51 9.67 -8.22
N GLU A 88 1.07 10.85 -8.47
CA GLU A 88 2.42 11.01 -9.03
C GLU A 88 3.49 10.41 -8.11
N ASN A 89 3.41 10.70 -6.81
CA ASN A 89 4.32 10.12 -5.81
C ASN A 89 4.24 8.59 -5.77
N LEU A 90 3.02 8.03 -5.79
CA LEU A 90 2.80 6.59 -5.78
C LEU A 90 3.34 5.91 -7.05
N LEU A 91 3.10 6.49 -8.22
CA LEU A 91 3.66 5.98 -9.48
C LEU A 91 5.19 6.05 -9.50
N GLY A 92 5.77 7.12 -8.94
CA GLY A 92 7.21 7.23 -8.74
C GLY A 92 7.77 6.10 -7.87
N LEU A 93 7.07 5.76 -6.78
CA LEU A 93 7.44 4.63 -5.92
C LEU A 93 7.33 3.29 -6.65
N ILE A 94 6.22 3.05 -7.36
CA ILE A 94 6.02 1.82 -8.15
C ILE A 94 7.16 1.65 -9.17
N LYS A 95 7.53 2.72 -9.87
CA LYS A 95 8.65 2.72 -10.81
C LYS A 95 9.99 2.41 -10.13
N ASN A 96 10.25 2.99 -8.97
CA ASN A 96 11.47 2.72 -8.21
C ASN A 96 11.54 1.25 -7.76
N VAL A 97 10.46 0.73 -7.20
CA VAL A 97 10.36 -0.67 -6.77
C VAL A 97 10.51 -1.62 -7.96
N GLY A 98 9.79 -1.36 -9.06
CA GLY A 98 9.87 -2.19 -10.27
C GLY A 98 11.24 -2.16 -10.96
N SER A 99 12.05 -1.12 -10.75
CA SER A 99 13.42 -1.07 -11.27
C SER A 99 14.44 -1.91 -10.47
N ARG A 100 14.04 -2.42 -9.30
CA ARG A 100 14.88 -3.19 -8.36
C ARG A 100 14.46 -4.67 -8.22
N ALA A 101 13.41 -5.08 -8.93
CA ALA A 101 12.87 -6.44 -8.91
C ALA A 101 13.65 -7.38 -9.84
#